data_AF-W1RSD4-F1
#
_entry.id   AF-W1RSD4-F1
#
_cell.length_a   1.000
_cell.length_b   1.000
_cell.length_c   1.000
_cell.angle_alpha   90.00
_cell.angle_beta   90.00
_cell.angle_gamma   90.00
#
_symmetry.space_group_name_H-M   'P 1'
#
loop_
_entity.id
_entity.type
_entity.pdbx_description
1 polymer ?
#
loop_
_entity_poly.entity_id
_entity_poly.type
_entity_poly.pdbx_seq_one_letter_code
_entity_poly.pdbx_strand_id
1 'polypeptide(L)'
;MNQLQKHDHWTQILTEFKQSQLPIKQFCTERSIHYQTLYYWVKKLNSKEAKQQVQPIVFDQESADVVVLLLPNGIRAELPSMLSQTQIKHWVAALQ
;
A
#
# COMPACT_ATOMS: atom_id res chain seq x y z
N MET A 1 16.46 6.93 -31.96
CA MET A 1 15.58 7.73 -31.08
C MET A 1 15.75 7.28 -29.65
N ASN A 2 16.25 8.15 -28.78
CA ASN A 2 16.40 7.89 -27.35
C ASN A 2 15.03 7.76 -26.65
N GLN A 3 14.98 7.06 -25.51
CA GLN A 3 13.74 6.85 -24.74
C GLN A 3 13.07 8.16 -24.33
N LEU A 4 13.86 9.19 -23.96
CA LEU A 4 13.37 10.54 -23.65
C LEU A 4 12.65 11.18 -24.85
N GLN A 5 13.26 11.11 -26.03
CA GLN A 5 12.69 11.71 -27.25
C GLN A 5 11.35 11.09 -27.64
N LYS A 6 11.18 9.78 -27.38
CA LYS A 6 9.89 9.10 -27.59
C LYS A 6 8.84 9.60 -26.60
N HIS A 7 9.20 9.74 -25.33
CA HIS A 7 8.29 10.23 -24.31
C HIS A 7 7.78 11.65 -24.64
N ASP A 8 8.69 12.55 -25.01
CA ASP A 8 8.33 13.94 -25.33
C ASP A 8 7.44 14.02 -26.58
N HIS A 9 7.77 13.24 -27.61
CA HIS A 9 6.96 13.13 -28.83
C HIS A 9 5.52 12.67 -28.54
N TRP A 10 5.34 11.64 -27.72
CA TRP A 10 4.01 11.16 -27.37
C TRP A 10 3.26 12.10 -26.43
N THR A 11 3.98 12.81 -25.55
CA THR A 11 3.39 13.84 -24.70
C THR A 11 2.82 14.99 -25.54
N GLN A 12 3.54 15.41 -26.58
CA GLN A 12 3.05 16.42 -27.52
C GLN A 12 1.81 15.94 -28.28
N ILE A 13 1.84 14.72 -28.85
CA ILE A 13 0.69 14.15 -29.56
C ILE A 13 -0.55 14.07 -28.67
N LEU A 14 -0.40 13.68 -27.40
CA LEU A 14 -1.52 13.65 -26.45
C LEU A 14 -2.06 15.03 -26.09
N THR A 15 -1.19 16.04 -26.06
CA THR A 15 -1.61 17.42 -25.83
C THR A 15 -2.45 17.92 -27.00
N GLU A 16 -2.00 17.67 -28.23
CA GLU A 16 -2.73 17.98 -29.45
C GLU A 16 -4.05 17.22 -29.54
N PHE A 17 -4.08 15.93 -29.14
CA PHE A 17 -5.31 15.16 -29.04
C PHE A 17 -6.32 15.80 -28.06
N LYS A 18 -5.87 16.19 -26.85
CA LYS A 18 -6.72 16.86 -25.85
C LYS A 18 -7.26 18.20 -26.35
N GLN A 19 -6.44 18.96 -27.09
CA GLN A 19 -6.85 20.24 -27.67
C GLN A 19 -7.85 20.07 -28.82
N SER A 20 -7.70 19.03 -29.63
CA SER A 20 -8.58 18.78 -30.78
C SER A 20 -10.02 18.41 -30.38
N GLN A 21 -10.24 17.89 -29.17
CA GLN A 21 -11.51 17.32 -28.69
C GLN A 21 -12.14 16.27 -29.64
N LEU A 22 -11.35 15.73 -30.59
CA LEU A 22 -11.81 14.74 -31.53
C LEU A 22 -11.95 13.36 -30.85
N PRO A 23 -12.87 12.50 -31.30
CA PRO A 23 -12.89 11.12 -30.85
C PRO A 23 -11.59 10.41 -31.28
N ILE A 24 -11.06 9.59 -30.38
CA ILE A 24 -9.76 8.90 -30.53
C ILE A 24 -9.58 8.17 -31.88
N LYS A 25 -10.66 7.61 -32.45
CA LYS A 25 -10.63 6.94 -33.76
C LYS A 25 -10.38 7.91 -34.92
N GLN A 26 -10.99 9.09 -34.89
CA GLN A 26 -10.81 10.10 -35.93
C GLN A 26 -9.39 10.68 -35.87
N PHE A 27 -8.92 11.02 -34.66
CA PHE A 27 -7.55 11.49 -34.46
C PHE A 27 -6.49 10.47 -34.91
N CYS A 28 -6.68 9.18 -34.62
CA CYS A 28 -5.83 8.11 -35.11
C CYS A 28 -5.80 8.02 -36.64
N THR A 29 -6.95 8.23 -37.29
CA THR A 29 -7.07 8.16 -38.75
C THR A 29 -6.36 9.33 -39.43
N GLU A 30 -6.57 10.57 -38.94
CA GLU A 30 -5.93 11.77 -39.49
C GLU A 30 -4.41 11.76 -39.34
N ARG A 31 -3.91 11.27 -38.20
CA ARG A 31 -2.47 11.22 -37.90
C ARG A 31 -1.79 9.95 -38.40
N SER A 32 -2.52 9.02 -39.02
CA SER A 32 -2.02 7.69 -39.40
C SER A 32 -1.36 6.94 -38.22
N ILE A 33 -1.93 7.07 -37.03
CA ILE A 33 -1.44 6.44 -35.80
C ILE A 33 -2.32 5.24 -35.49
N HIS A 34 -1.69 4.09 -35.22
CA HIS A 34 -2.43 2.90 -34.81
C HIS A 34 -3.11 3.11 -33.44
N TYR A 35 -4.38 2.73 -33.34
CA TYR A 35 -5.20 2.92 -32.14
C TYR A 35 -4.55 2.36 -30.87
N GLN A 36 -4.00 1.15 -30.96
CA GLN A 36 -3.34 0.48 -29.83
C GLN A 36 -2.12 1.27 -29.32
N THR A 37 -1.37 1.91 -30.21
CA THR A 37 -0.19 2.69 -29.85
C THR A 37 -0.59 3.92 -29.06
N LEU A 38 -1.61 4.66 -29.54
CA LEU A 38 -2.11 5.82 -28.82
C LEU A 38 -2.69 5.43 -27.46
N TYR A 39 -3.49 4.36 -27.41
CA TYR A 39 -4.07 3.85 -26.17
C TYR A 39 -2.99 3.45 -25.14
N TYR A 40 -1.92 2.78 -25.59
CA TYR A 40 -0.78 2.42 -24.75
C TYR A 40 -0.13 3.67 -24.14
N TRP A 41 0.13 4.71 -24.92
CA TRP A 41 0.77 5.94 -24.42
C TRP A 41 -0.16 6.77 -23.54
N VAL A 42 -1.47 6.83 -23.84
CA VAL A 42 -2.47 7.41 -22.94
C VAL A 42 -2.39 6.73 -21.57
N LYS A 43 -2.39 5.40 -21.54
CA LYS A 43 -2.30 4.65 -20.28
C LYS A 43 -0.97 4.90 -19.59
N LYS A 44 0.15 4.79 -20.31
CA LYS A 44 1.51 4.94 -19.76
C LYS A 44 1.76 6.32 -19.18
N LEU A 45 1.28 7.39 -19.82
CA LEU A 45 1.49 8.77 -19.37
C LEU A 45 0.49 9.20 -18.29
N ASN A 46 -0.72 8.62 -18.26
CA ASN A 46 -1.70 8.86 -17.18
C ASN A 46 -1.48 7.96 -15.96
N SER A 47 -0.85 6.82 -16.12
CA SER A 47 -0.29 6.03 -15.02
C SER A 47 0.88 6.82 -14.44
N LYS A 48 0.55 7.86 -13.65
CA LYS A 48 1.39 8.24 -12.52
C LYS A 48 1.65 6.92 -11.81
N GLU A 49 2.89 6.43 -11.87
CA GLU A 49 3.30 5.25 -11.12
C GLU A 49 2.65 5.40 -9.76
N ALA A 50 1.72 4.51 -9.44
CA ALA A 50 1.13 4.48 -8.13
C ALA A 50 2.31 4.16 -7.22
N LYS A 51 2.98 5.20 -6.71
CA LYS A 51 3.99 5.09 -5.68
C LYS A 51 3.27 4.29 -4.62
N GLN A 52 3.61 3.01 -4.49
CA GLN A 52 3.04 2.17 -3.47
C GLN A 52 3.30 2.91 -2.17
N GLN A 53 2.22 3.43 -1.61
CA GLN A 53 2.28 4.14 -0.34
C GLN A 53 2.50 3.03 0.68
N VAL A 54 3.76 2.77 0.98
CA VAL A 54 4.14 1.84 2.04
C VAL A 54 3.58 2.41 3.34
N GLN A 55 2.55 1.75 3.86
CA GLN A 55 2.00 2.04 5.18
C GLN A 55 3.02 1.51 6.19
N PRO A 56 3.60 2.35 7.06
CA PRO A 56 4.53 1.89 8.07
C PRO A 56 3.79 0.99 9.05
N ILE A 57 4.36 -0.18 9.32
CA ILE A 57 3.89 -1.08 10.38
C ILE A 57 4.42 -0.50 11.69
N VAL A 58 3.54 0.14 12.46
CA VAL A 58 3.86 0.60 13.81
C VAL A 58 3.69 -0.60 14.75
N PHE A 59 4.80 -1.08 15.32
CA PHE A 59 4.74 -2.01 16.43
C PHE A 59 4.54 -1.18 17.69
N ASP A 60 3.34 -1.21 18.28
CA ASP A 60 3.15 -0.80 19.67
C ASP A 60 3.90 -1.82 20.54
N GLN A 61 5.20 -1.58 20.74
CA GLN A 61 5.90 -2.18 21.87
C GLN A 61 5.45 -1.45 23.13
N GLU A 62 4.25 -1.76 23.60
CA GLU A 62 3.97 -1.64 25.02
C GLU A 62 4.84 -2.69 25.70
N SER A 63 6.06 -2.32 26.08
CA SER A 63 6.87 -3.10 27.02
C SER A 63 6.24 -3.02 28.40
N ALA A 64 5.01 -3.52 28.51
CA ALA A 64 4.44 -3.93 29.77
C ALA A 64 5.26 -5.14 30.21
N ASP A 65 6.01 -4.95 31.29
CA ASP A 65 6.76 -6.02 31.93
C ASP A 65 5.71 -6.99 32.50
N VAL A 66 5.46 -8.09 31.78
CA VAL A 66 4.39 -9.05 32.04
C VAL A 66 5.01 -10.41 32.32
N VAL A 67 4.56 -11.03 33.41
CA VAL A 67 4.88 -12.39 33.79
C VAL A 67 3.83 -13.32 33.19
N VAL A 68 4.28 -14.28 32.38
CA VAL A 68 3.42 -15.30 31.76
C VAL A 68 3.44 -16.56 32.62
N LEU A 69 2.26 -17.02 33.05
CA LEU A 69 2.07 -18.26 33.80
C LEU A 69 1.36 -19.30 32.94
N LEU A 70 1.84 -20.54 33.01
CA LEU A 70 1.20 -21.72 32.43
C LEU A 70 0.76 -22.63 33.58
N LEU A 71 -0.54 -22.80 33.74
CA LEU A 71 -1.11 -23.63 34.79
C LEU A 71 -1.31 -25.09 34.32
N PRO A 72 -1.26 -26.09 35.23
CA PRO A 72 -1.44 -27.50 34.87
C PRO A 72 -2.79 -27.83 34.21
N ASN A 73 -3.80 -26.99 34.41
CA ASN A 73 -5.12 -27.09 33.77
C ASN A 73 -5.14 -26.55 32.32
N GLY A 74 -3.98 -26.13 31.78
CA GLY A 74 -3.83 -25.62 30.42
C GLY A 74 -4.12 -24.13 30.27
N ILE A 75 -4.44 -23.42 31.35
CA ILE A 75 -4.66 -21.97 31.32
C ILE A 75 -3.32 -21.25 31.19
N ARG A 76 -3.27 -20.27 30.27
CA ARG A 76 -2.18 -19.30 30.15
C ARG A 76 -2.68 -17.96 30.68
N ALA A 77 -2.01 -17.44 31.70
CA ALA A 77 -2.33 -16.15 32.30
C ALA A 77 -1.18 -15.16 32.13
N GLU A 78 -1.51 -13.92 31.81
CA GLU A 78 -0.55 -12.83 31.64
C GLU A 78 -0.80 -11.82 32.76
N LEU A 79 0.20 -11.61 33.61
CA LEU A 79 0.11 -10.81 34.83
C LEU A 79 1.14 -9.67 34.80
N PRO A 80 0.78 -8.41 35.12
CA PRO A 80 1.75 -7.33 35.23
C PRO A 80 2.82 -7.62 36.30
N SER A 81 4.09 -7.28 36.01
CA SER A 81 5.22 -7.46 36.94
C SER A 81 5.14 -6.55 38.17
N MET A 82 4.32 -5.49 38.10
CA MET A 82 4.07 -4.57 39.21
C MET A 82 3.14 -5.14 40.31
N LEU A 83 2.59 -6.35 40.13
CA LEU A 83 1.69 -6.95 41.10
C LEU A 83 2.43 -7.34 42.39
N SER A 84 1.80 -7.05 43.53
CA SER A 84 2.30 -7.48 44.83
C SER A 84 2.16 -9.00 45.03
N GLN A 85 2.98 -9.57 45.91
CA GLN A 85 2.93 -11.01 46.22
C GLN A 85 1.53 -11.49 46.64
N THR A 86 0.78 -10.67 47.38
CA THR A 86 -0.59 -10.97 47.81
C THR A 86 -1.55 -11.07 46.63
N GLN A 87 -1.45 -10.15 45.67
CA GLN A 87 -2.27 -10.16 44.45
C GLN A 87 -1.91 -11.34 43.55
N ILE A 88 -0.62 -11.65 43.39
CA ILE A 88 -0.19 -12.82 42.61
C ILE A 88 -0.77 -14.10 43.22
N LYS A 89 -0.67 -14.28 44.54
CA LYS A 89 -1.25 -15.44 45.23
C LYS A 89 -2.77 -15.53 45.06
N HIS A 90 -3.47 -14.40 45.15
CA HIS A 90 -4.91 -14.35 44.96
C HIS A 90 -5.31 -14.79 43.55
N TRP A 91 -4.67 -14.25 42.51
CA TRP A 91 -4.98 -14.60 41.12
C TRP A 91 -4.59 -16.03 40.77
N VAL A 92 -3.44 -16.52 41.23
CA VAL A 92 -3.04 -17.92 41.01
C VAL A 92 -4.04 -18.88 41.69
N ALA A 93 -4.48 -18.58 42.91
CA ALA A 93 -5.47 -19.40 43.60
C ALA A 93 -6.85 -19.39 42.92
N ALA A 94 -7.24 -18.28 42.27
CA ALA A 94 -8.49 -18.19 41.53
C ALA A 94 -8.46 -18.95 40.18
N LEU A 95 -7.25 -19.20 39.64
CA LEU A 95 -7.04 -19.83 38.33
C LEU A 95 -6.69 -21.33 38.41
N GLN A 96 -6.43 -21.86 39.61
CA GLN A 96 -6.19 -23.27 39.89
C GLN A 96 -7.49 -24.01 40.17
#